data_AF-A0A9N9UV09-F1
#
_entry.id   AF-A0A9N9UV09-F1
#
_cell.length_a   1.000
_cell.length_b   1.000
_cell.length_c   1.000
_cell.angle_alpha   90.00
_cell.angle_beta   90.00
_cell.angle_gamma   90.00
#
_symmetry.space_group_name_H-M   'P 1'
#
loop_
_entity.id
_entity.type
_entity.pdbx_description
1 polymer ?
#
loop_
_entity_poly.entity_id
_entity_poly.type
_entity_poly.pdbx_seq_one_letter_code
_entity_poly.pdbx_strand_id
1 'polypeptide(L)'
;MKSAALCLLAASSSLAAVLPGPPVQVPLGGGLNPTSHSHHGSHSAEDDAQQSFLDSWLETLQPVKDSITSVIDTATDELASATSTLNGFKDDMFRKLQDASDQANREFPDLTIYQLIQLSNHTKKFAKALDKFPDVVNILNGTEANHTLFVPIDEAFEHLPDHDPPSKEFIEAALKYHIGVGNYAVPRLLSTNTLPTAYNEKGLGGEPQRLRTRVSLAGVTVNFYSKVVAADIAAKNGIIHAVRHILVPPPPLGPILALDPSRFSTLLLAYQKTDFVKYVHGLKINGSTLFAPDNEAFAALGPRANAFLFNTETGLKYLDALLKYQIAPNATLYTDAFYDKTGKEEKIETREEHYDLATLLPGANIGVDIKTILGFKIYLINGFTKAKIEDVVGKNGVIQVVNKVPIPPRNKQDTEDAGGDIELEDLMERLAGYVE
;
A
#
# COMPACT_ATOMS: atom_id res chain seq x y z
N MET A 1 -10.31 12.40 32.88
CA MET A 1 -11.00 12.28 31.58
C MET A 1 -9.95 11.81 30.57
N LYS A 2 -9.55 10.53 30.62
CA LYS A 2 -10.00 9.48 29.69
C LYS A 2 -9.75 9.82 28.20
N SER A 3 -8.52 9.59 27.76
CA SER A 3 -8.15 9.36 26.36
C SER A 3 -6.96 8.40 26.36
N ALA A 4 -7.23 7.10 26.25
CA ALA A 4 -6.22 6.03 26.28
C ALA A 4 -6.80 4.75 25.65
N ALA A 5 -6.87 4.71 24.32
CA ALA A 5 -7.30 3.55 23.53
C ALA A 5 -6.84 3.66 22.08
N LEU A 6 -5.51 3.77 21.85
CA LEU A 6 -4.94 3.67 20.50
C LEU A 6 -3.46 3.23 20.54
N CYS A 7 -3.17 2.07 21.13
CA CYS A 7 -1.81 1.52 21.15
C CYS A 7 -1.83 0.01 21.42
N LEU A 8 -2.17 -0.81 20.40
CA LEU A 8 -1.94 -2.27 20.38
C LEU A 8 -2.30 -2.84 18.99
N LEU A 9 -1.38 -2.75 18.03
CA LEU A 9 -1.33 -3.57 16.80
C LEU A 9 0.07 -3.45 16.16
N ALA A 10 1.09 -3.78 16.97
CA ALA A 10 2.49 -3.84 16.56
C ALA A 10 3.22 -4.85 17.46
N ALA A 11 3.13 -6.14 17.12
CA ALA A 11 3.88 -7.22 17.77
C ALA A 11 4.10 -8.35 16.75
N SER A 12 5.28 -8.98 16.81
CA SER A 12 5.83 -9.92 15.82
C SER A 12 6.20 -9.22 14.49
N SER A 13 7.47 -9.13 14.06
CA SER A 13 8.58 -10.05 14.31
C SER A 13 9.91 -9.31 14.48
N SER A 14 10.67 -9.68 15.51
CA SER A 14 12.04 -9.20 15.72
C SER A 14 12.99 -10.39 15.81
N LEU A 15 13.74 -10.65 14.73
CA LEU A 15 14.81 -11.65 14.73
C LEU A 15 16.17 -10.92 14.77
N ALA A 16 16.87 -11.00 15.90
CA ALA A 16 18.16 -10.35 16.07
C ALA A 16 19.27 -11.13 15.36
N ALA A 17 20.00 -10.47 14.48
CA ALA A 17 21.26 -10.98 13.94
C ALA A 17 22.38 -10.77 14.97
N VAL A 18 23.06 -11.85 15.38
CA VAL A 18 24.25 -11.80 16.22
C VAL A 18 25.48 -12.14 15.36
N LEU A 19 26.50 -11.28 15.42
CA LEU A 19 27.76 -11.41 14.68
C LEU A 19 28.69 -12.48 15.31
N PRO A 20 29.62 -13.08 14.53
CA PRO A 20 30.37 -14.27 14.95
C PRO A 20 31.61 -13.98 15.80
N GLY A 21 31.96 -14.95 16.67
CA GLY A 21 33.24 -15.04 17.39
C GLY A 21 34.15 -16.17 16.87
N PRO A 22 35.45 -16.16 17.21
CA PRO A 22 36.49 -16.96 16.54
C PRO A 22 36.57 -18.44 16.96
N PRO A 23 37.30 -19.31 16.20
CA PRO A 23 37.18 -20.76 16.29
C PRO A 23 38.06 -21.42 17.37
N VAL A 24 37.61 -22.57 17.88
CA VAL A 24 38.35 -23.46 18.78
C VAL A 24 38.29 -24.91 18.28
N GLN A 25 39.40 -25.64 18.40
CA GLN A 25 39.56 -27.08 18.10
C GLN A 25 39.84 -27.83 19.43
N VAL A 26 39.73 -29.15 19.62
CA VAL A 26 39.56 -30.39 18.79
C VAL A 26 38.85 -31.43 19.73
N PRO A 27 38.69 -32.75 19.44
CA PRO A 27 38.69 -33.54 18.20
C PRO A 27 37.51 -34.55 18.05
N LEU A 28 37.53 -35.25 16.90
CA LEU A 28 36.86 -36.50 16.50
C LEU A 28 36.42 -37.50 17.60
N GLY A 29 35.23 -38.11 17.43
CA GLY A 29 34.83 -39.31 18.18
C GLY A 29 33.55 -40.01 17.66
N GLY A 30 33.71 -41.19 17.06
CA GLY A 30 32.80 -42.35 17.09
C GLY A 30 31.31 -42.19 16.69
N GLY A 31 30.95 -42.70 15.52
CA GLY A 31 29.57 -42.65 14.98
C GLY A 31 28.56 -43.67 15.53
N LEU A 32 27.38 -43.65 14.93
CA LEU A 32 26.44 -44.78 14.72
C LEU A 32 25.36 -44.34 13.70
N ASN A 33 24.79 -45.30 12.97
CA ASN A 33 23.82 -45.08 11.87
C ASN A 33 22.43 -45.61 12.28
N PRO A 34 21.40 -45.53 11.40
CA PRO A 34 20.46 -44.44 11.23
C PRO A 34 19.12 -44.67 11.97
N THR A 35 18.33 -43.61 12.16
CA THR A 35 16.87 -43.76 12.33
C THR A 35 16.11 -42.82 11.40
N SER A 36 15.10 -43.36 10.72
CA SER A 36 14.20 -42.66 9.82
C SER A 36 13.18 -41.84 10.60
N HIS A 37 13.08 -40.54 10.31
CA HIS A 37 11.87 -39.77 10.59
C HIS A 37 11.43 -39.01 9.34
N SER A 38 10.15 -39.18 9.03
CA SER A 38 9.43 -38.51 7.96
C SER A 38 9.40 -37.00 8.18
N HIS A 39 9.75 -36.24 7.14
CA HIS A 39 9.33 -34.84 7.06
C HIS A 39 7.82 -34.80 6.82
N HIS A 40 7.03 -34.64 7.89
CA HIS A 40 5.76 -33.94 7.75
C HIS A 40 6.08 -32.45 7.59
N GLY A 41 5.81 -31.91 6.40
CA GLY A 41 5.77 -30.48 6.19
C GLY A 41 4.65 -29.86 7.03
N SER A 42 4.91 -28.71 7.64
CA SER A 42 3.88 -27.92 8.30
C SER A 42 2.98 -27.26 7.25
N HIS A 43 1.86 -27.89 6.91
CA HIS A 43 0.71 -27.10 6.46
C HIS A 43 0.33 -26.15 7.61
N SER A 44 0.19 -24.87 7.30
CA SER A 44 -0.16 -23.89 8.30
C SER A 44 -1.68 -23.86 8.45
N ALA A 45 -2.16 -23.56 9.66
CA ALA A 45 -3.61 -23.37 9.89
C ALA A 45 -4.20 -22.24 9.02
N GLU A 46 -3.35 -21.38 8.44
CA GLU A 46 -3.76 -20.35 7.47
C GLU A 46 -4.08 -20.91 6.08
N ASP A 47 -3.39 -21.98 5.66
CA ASP A 47 -3.65 -22.67 4.40
C ASP A 47 -4.95 -23.48 4.52
N ASP A 48 -5.11 -24.21 5.63
CA ASP A 48 -6.34 -24.93 5.98
C ASP A 48 -7.57 -24.01 6.03
N ALA A 49 -7.42 -22.78 6.55
CA ALA A 49 -8.49 -21.78 6.60
C ALA A 49 -8.86 -21.24 5.20
N GLN A 50 -7.87 -21.02 4.32
CA GLN A 50 -8.15 -20.63 2.93
C GLN A 50 -8.82 -21.77 2.15
N GLN A 51 -8.34 -22.99 2.33
CA GLN A 51 -8.84 -24.15 1.60
C GLN A 51 -10.24 -24.53 2.07
N SER A 52 -10.51 -24.52 3.38
CA SER A 52 -11.86 -24.74 3.92
C SER A 52 -12.86 -23.62 3.58
N PHE A 53 -12.44 -22.36 3.47
CA PHE A 53 -13.28 -21.29 2.90
C PHE A 53 -13.70 -21.63 1.46
N LEU A 54 -12.74 -22.00 0.61
CA LEU A 54 -12.99 -22.33 -0.79
C LEU A 54 -13.87 -23.59 -0.89
N ASP A 55 -13.55 -24.64 -0.15
CA ASP A 55 -14.23 -25.94 -0.15
C ASP A 55 -15.66 -25.84 0.40
N SER A 56 -15.92 -25.07 1.45
CA SER A 56 -17.28 -24.92 1.98
C SER A 56 -18.13 -23.92 1.16
N TRP A 57 -17.51 -22.91 0.53
CA TRP A 57 -18.17 -22.11 -0.51
C TRP A 57 -18.52 -22.96 -1.74
N LEU A 58 -17.67 -23.95 -2.08
CA LEU A 58 -17.91 -24.96 -3.11
C LEU A 58 -18.98 -26.00 -2.72
N GLU A 59 -19.01 -26.50 -1.48
CA GLU A 59 -20.02 -27.45 -1.01
C GLU A 59 -21.42 -26.82 -0.93
N THR A 60 -21.49 -25.51 -0.69
CA THR A 60 -22.73 -24.72 -0.82
C THR A 60 -23.27 -24.72 -2.28
N LEU A 61 -22.45 -25.13 -3.26
CA LEU A 61 -22.71 -25.12 -4.71
C LEU A 61 -22.40 -26.49 -5.33
N GLN A 62 -23.11 -27.52 -4.84
CA GLN A 62 -22.93 -28.96 -5.07
C GLN A 62 -22.57 -29.47 -6.51
N PRO A 63 -22.96 -28.85 -7.63
CA PRO A 63 -22.59 -29.34 -8.98
C PRO A 63 -21.11 -29.17 -9.39
N VAL A 64 -20.25 -28.49 -8.62
CA VAL A 64 -18.95 -27.96 -9.09
C VAL A 64 -17.74 -28.64 -8.43
N LYS A 65 -17.85 -29.94 -8.07
CA LYS A 65 -16.82 -30.62 -7.26
C LYS A 65 -15.60 -31.14 -8.04
N ASP A 66 -15.78 -31.59 -9.29
CA ASP A 66 -14.80 -32.49 -9.94
C ASP A 66 -13.78 -31.78 -10.87
N SER A 67 -13.92 -30.47 -11.09
CA SER A 67 -13.08 -29.73 -12.07
C SER A 67 -11.93 -28.92 -11.44
N ILE A 68 -11.82 -28.85 -10.12
CA ILE A 68 -10.96 -27.89 -9.41
C ILE A 68 -9.74 -28.57 -8.81
N THR A 69 -9.94 -29.76 -8.22
CA THR A 69 -8.89 -30.58 -7.58
C THR A 69 -7.73 -30.87 -8.54
N SER A 70 -8.01 -31.18 -9.80
CA SER A 70 -6.99 -31.45 -10.81
C SER A 70 -6.10 -30.24 -11.16
N VAL A 71 -6.61 -29.01 -11.01
CA VAL A 71 -5.89 -27.78 -11.36
C VAL A 71 -4.91 -27.39 -10.25
N ILE A 72 -5.32 -27.57 -8.99
CA ILE A 72 -4.48 -27.26 -7.81
C ILE A 72 -3.28 -28.21 -7.74
N ASP A 73 -3.50 -29.52 -7.93
CA ASP A 73 -2.43 -30.52 -7.93
C ASP A 73 -1.40 -30.22 -9.04
N THR A 74 -1.87 -29.94 -10.26
CA THR A 74 -1.01 -29.63 -11.42
C THR A 74 -0.17 -28.36 -11.21
N ALA A 75 -0.74 -27.30 -10.65
CA ALA A 75 -0.03 -26.04 -10.42
C ALA A 75 1.07 -26.16 -9.35
N THR A 76 0.88 -27.06 -8.38
CA THR A 76 1.81 -27.28 -7.27
C THR A 76 3.04 -28.09 -7.72
N ASP A 77 2.82 -29.09 -8.58
CA ASP A 77 3.90 -29.92 -9.16
C ASP A 77 4.79 -29.12 -10.14
N GLU A 78 4.22 -28.24 -10.98
CA GLU A 78 5.03 -27.43 -11.91
C GLU A 78 5.93 -26.41 -11.20
N LEU A 79 5.49 -25.84 -10.06
CA LEU A 79 6.24 -24.84 -9.31
C LEU A 79 7.57 -25.37 -8.75
N ALA A 80 7.66 -26.68 -8.50
CA ALA A 80 8.88 -27.35 -8.07
C ALA A 80 9.97 -27.44 -9.16
N SER A 81 9.63 -27.18 -10.43
CA SER A 81 10.51 -27.45 -11.58
C SER A 81 11.13 -26.22 -12.25
N ALA A 82 10.54 -25.04 -12.08
CA ALA A 82 10.86 -23.86 -12.89
C ALA A 82 12.07 -23.06 -12.37
N THR A 83 13.25 -23.26 -12.96
CA THR A 83 14.43 -22.41 -12.75
C THR A 83 14.76 -21.54 -13.97
N SER A 84 14.96 -20.24 -13.72
CA SER A 84 15.51 -19.22 -14.64
C SER A 84 14.70 -18.85 -15.89
N THR A 85 13.88 -17.79 -15.80
CA THR A 85 14.03 -16.51 -16.54
C THR A 85 12.91 -15.54 -16.14
N LEU A 86 13.25 -14.33 -15.69
CA LEU A 86 12.29 -13.39 -15.07
C LEU A 86 11.11 -12.97 -15.97
N ASN A 87 11.31 -12.95 -17.30
CA ASN A 87 10.26 -12.59 -18.26
C ASN A 87 9.30 -13.76 -18.52
N GLY A 88 9.82 -14.94 -18.84
CA GLY A 88 9.00 -16.14 -19.05
C GLY A 88 8.19 -16.52 -17.80
N PHE A 89 8.76 -16.33 -16.61
CA PHE A 89 8.04 -16.50 -15.35
C PHE A 89 6.89 -15.49 -15.16
N LYS A 90 7.07 -14.23 -15.59
CA LYS A 90 5.98 -13.24 -15.56
C LYS A 90 4.89 -13.59 -16.56
N ASP A 91 5.23 -13.87 -17.82
CA ASP A 91 4.25 -14.13 -18.87
C ASP A 91 3.47 -15.44 -18.58
N ASP A 92 4.13 -16.47 -18.04
CA ASP A 92 3.45 -17.68 -17.56
C ASP A 92 2.60 -17.43 -16.30
N MET A 93 3.05 -16.59 -15.36
CA MET A 93 2.23 -16.18 -14.21
C MET A 93 1.01 -15.36 -14.65
N PHE A 94 1.16 -14.41 -15.59
CA PHE A 94 0.07 -13.62 -16.14
C PHE A 94 -0.94 -14.50 -16.86
N ARG A 95 -0.46 -15.43 -17.70
CA ARG A 95 -1.30 -16.42 -18.38
C ARG A 95 -2.00 -17.33 -17.38
N LYS A 96 -1.31 -17.88 -16.38
CA LYS A 96 -1.91 -18.74 -15.34
C LYS A 96 -2.92 -18.00 -14.47
N LEU A 97 -2.70 -16.72 -14.15
CA LEU A 97 -3.68 -15.89 -13.44
C LEU A 97 -4.91 -15.58 -14.32
N GLN A 98 -4.71 -15.33 -15.61
CA GLN A 98 -5.81 -15.12 -16.57
C GLN A 98 -6.60 -16.41 -16.79
N ASP A 99 -5.93 -17.54 -17.08
CA ASP A 99 -6.54 -18.86 -17.25
C ASP A 99 -7.29 -19.29 -15.97
N ALA A 100 -6.74 -19.01 -14.78
CA ALA A 100 -7.41 -19.28 -13.50
C ALA A 100 -8.61 -18.35 -13.25
N SER A 101 -8.51 -17.06 -13.59
CA SER A 101 -9.64 -16.12 -13.59
C SER A 101 -10.76 -16.62 -14.51
N ASP A 102 -10.41 -17.02 -15.74
CA ASP A 102 -11.36 -17.43 -16.77
C ASP A 102 -12.00 -18.80 -16.47
N GLN A 103 -11.28 -19.72 -15.80
CA GLN A 103 -11.84 -20.97 -15.26
C GLN A 103 -12.64 -20.76 -13.96
N ALA A 104 -12.29 -19.75 -13.15
CA ALA A 104 -13.02 -19.38 -11.94
C ALA A 104 -14.24 -18.48 -12.20
N ASN A 105 -14.42 -18.01 -13.44
CA ASN A 105 -15.51 -17.14 -13.90
C ASN A 105 -16.86 -17.90 -13.89
N ARG A 106 -17.36 -18.18 -12.69
CA ARG A 106 -18.64 -18.82 -12.45
C ARG A 106 -19.75 -17.79 -12.57
N GLU A 107 -20.54 -17.93 -13.62
CA GLU A 107 -21.69 -17.10 -13.89
C GLU A 107 -22.75 -17.20 -12.77
N PHE A 108 -22.79 -16.18 -11.89
CA PHE A 108 -23.95 -15.82 -11.07
C PHE A 108 -24.59 -14.48 -11.51
N PRO A 109 -24.88 -14.27 -12.82
CA PRO A 109 -25.21 -12.96 -13.40
C PRO A 109 -26.53 -12.36 -12.87
N ASP A 110 -27.37 -13.15 -12.21
CA ASP A 110 -28.67 -12.71 -11.72
C ASP A 110 -28.64 -12.12 -10.29
N LEU A 111 -27.61 -12.42 -9.50
CA LEU A 111 -27.54 -12.03 -8.09
C LEU A 111 -26.64 -10.81 -7.87
N THR A 112 -27.12 -9.84 -7.09
CA THR A 112 -26.33 -8.67 -6.68
C THR A 112 -25.24 -9.05 -5.68
N ILE A 113 -24.23 -8.20 -5.54
CA ILE A 113 -23.16 -8.36 -4.55
C ILE A 113 -23.75 -8.59 -3.16
N TYR A 114 -24.76 -7.80 -2.77
CA TYR A 114 -25.44 -7.95 -1.48
C TYR A 114 -26.14 -9.32 -1.33
N GLN A 115 -26.80 -9.81 -2.38
CA GLN A 115 -27.46 -11.12 -2.35
C GLN A 115 -26.45 -12.27 -2.21
N LEU A 116 -25.31 -12.19 -2.91
CA LEU A 116 -24.26 -13.21 -2.86
C LEU A 116 -23.60 -13.33 -1.47
N ILE A 117 -23.26 -12.20 -0.83
CA ILE A 117 -22.63 -12.23 0.51
C ILE A 117 -23.58 -12.67 1.63
N GLN A 118 -24.90 -12.57 1.42
CA GLN A 118 -25.93 -13.09 2.35
C GLN A 118 -26.12 -14.61 2.20
N LEU A 119 -25.82 -15.20 1.04
CA LEU A 119 -25.85 -16.65 0.80
C LEU A 119 -24.55 -17.35 1.26
N SER A 120 -23.44 -16.62 1.27
CA SER A 120 -22.12 -17.13 1.65
C SER A 120 -22.04 -17.52 3.14
N ASN A 121 -21.51 -18.72 3.41
CA ASN A 121 -21.37 -19.23 4.77
C ASN A 121 -20.26 -18.56 5.60
N HIS A 122 -19.35 -17.83 4.97
CA HIS A 122 -18.11 -17.28 5.56
C HIS A 122 -18.02 -15.75 5.58
N THR A 123 -19.09 -15.06 5.19
CA THR A 123 -19.15 -13.58 5.21
C THR A 123 -20.29 -13.08 6.09
N LYS A 124 -20.78 -13.93 7.01
CA LYS A 124 -21.97 -13.68 7.83
C LYS A 124 -21.77 -12.53 8.79
N LYS A 125 -20.57 -12.38 9.36
CA LYS A 125 -20.22 -11.28 10.28
C LYS A 125 -20.21 -9.93 9.54
N PHE A 126 -19.71 -9.90 8.30
CA PHE A 126 -19.76 -8.71 7.44
C PHE A 126 -21.18 -8.39 6.95
N ALA A 127 -21.93 -9.38 6.48
CA ALA A 127 -23.33 -9.22 6.07
C ALA A 127 -24.20 -8.68 7.23
N LYS A 128 -24.07 -9.26 8.42
CA LYS A 128 -24.74 -8.79 9.65
C LYS A 128 -24.29 -7.39 10.12
N ALA A 129 -23.11 -6.94 9.70
CA ALA A 129 -22.69 -5.55 9.90
C ALA A 129 -23.41 -4.61 8.92
N LEU A 130 -23.49 -4.97 7.63
CA LEU A 130 -24.18 -4.21 6.59
C LEU A 130 -25.67 -4.00 6.87
N ASP A 131 -26.38 -4.98 7.43
CA ASP A 131 -27.81 -4.89 7.77
C ASP A 131 -28.18 -3.64 8.60
N LYS A 132 -27.21 -3.06 9.33
CA LYS A 132 -27.37 -1.86 10.17
C LYS A 132 -27.23 -0.53 9.41
N PHE A 133 -26.87 -0.58 8.12
CA PHE A 133 -26.55 0.56 7.27
C PHE A 133 -27.28 0.46 5.92
N PRO A 134 -28.58 0.80 5.87
CA PRO A 134 -29.39 0.68 4.65
C PRO A 134 -28.78 1.36 3.42
N ASP A 135 -28.12 2.51 3.60
CA ASP A 135 -27.47 3.24 2.49
C ASP A 135 -26.32 2.45 1.84
N VAL A 136 -25.60 1.63 2.63
CA VAL A 136 -24.53 0.76 2.11
C VAL A 136 -25.12 -0.48 1.44
N VAL A 137 -26.22 -1.03 1.99
CA VAL A 137 -26.98 -2.10 1.35
C VAL A 137 -27.55 -1.65 0.00
N ASN A 138 -28.05 -0.42 -0.09
CA ASN A 138 -28.55 0.17 -1.34
C ASN A 138 -27.46 0.28 -2.40
N ILE A 139 -26.22 0.63 -2.04
CA ILE A 139 -25.07 0.61 -2.97
C ILE A 139 -24.80 -0.83 -3.45
N LEU A 140 -24.71 -1.80 -2.53
CA LEU A 140 -24.37 -3.18 -2.88
C LEU A 140 -25.49 -3.97 -3.59
N ASN A 141 -26.73 -3.48 -3.54
CA ASN A 141 -27.88 -4.07 -4.21
C ASN A 141 -28.32 -3.28 -5.46
N GLY A 142 -27.83 -2.05 -5.65
CA GLY A 142 -28.12 -1.23 -6.82
C GLY A 142 -27.40 -1.72 -8.07
N THR A 143 -28.08 -1.69 -9.22
CA THR A 143 -27.56 -2.19 -10.51
C THR A 143 -27.26 -1.07 -11.51
N GLU A 144 -27.22 0.19 -11.06
CA GLU A 144 -26.96 1.36 -11.91
C GLU A 144 -25.46 1.57 -12.21
N ALA A 145 -24.59 1.04 -11.34
CA ALA A 145 -23.14 1.09 -11.47
C ALA A 145 -22.54 -0.25 -11.01
N ASN A 146 -21.36 -0.57 -11.57
CA ASN A 146 -20.59 -1.73 -11.12
C ASN A 146 -19.69 -1.35 -9.94
N HIS A 147 -19.59 -2.25 -8.97
CA HIS A 147 -18.75 -2.11 -7.77
C HIS A 147 -17.73 -3.24 -7.65
N THR A 148 -16.74 -3.05 -6.78
CA THR A 148 -15.81 -4.11 -6.38
C THR A 148 -15.84 -4.23 -4.86
N LEU A 149 -16.44 -5.26 -4.32
CA LEU A 149 -16.48 -5.47 -2.87
C LEU A 149 -15.27 -6.31 -2.43
N PHE A 150 -14.40 -5.72 -1.64
CA PHE A 150 -13.44 -6.48 -0.84
C PHE A 150 -14.16 -6.95 0.43
N VAL A 151 -14.54 -8.22 0.53
CA VAL A 151 -15.30 -8.73 1.68
C VAL A 151 -14.36 -9.43 2.68
N PRO A 152 -14.27 -8.99 3.94
CA PRO A 152 -13.51 -9.71 4.96
C PRO A 152 -14.22 -11.02 5.30
N ILE A 153 -13.45 -12.12 5.31
CA ILE A 153 -13.93 -13.42 5.77
C ILE A 153 -14.25 -13.39 7.27
N ASP A 154 -15.09 -14.30 7.76
CA ASP A 154 -15.56 -14.29 9.14
C ASP A 154 -14.41 -14.44 10.16
N GLU A 155 -13.32 -15.11 9.80
CA GLU A 155 -12.08 -15.24 10.58
C GLU A 155 -11.40 -13.88 10.83
N ALA A 156 -11.55 -12.92 9.90
CA ALA A 156 -11.00 -11.56 10.00
C ALA A 156 -11.57 -10.75 11.19
N PHE A 157 -12.70 -11.20 11.75
CA PHE A 157 -13.37 -10.57 12.90
C PHE A 157 -12.98 -11.19 14.24
N GLU A 158 -12.26 -12.32 14.27
CA GLU A 158 -11.98 -13.06 15.52
C GLU A 158 -10.96 -12.36 16.43
N HIS A 159 -10.16 -11.47 15.85
CA HIS A 159 -9.14 -10.68 16.55
C HIS A 159 -9.63 -9.28 16.91
N LEU A 160 -10.92 -8.98 16.76
CA LEU A 160 -11.50 -7.70 17.18
C LEU A 160 -11.63 -7.64 18.72
N PRO A 161 -11.34 -6.50 19.35
CA PRO A 161 -11.54 -6.35 20.80
C PRO A 161 -13.04 -6.35 21.15
N ASP A 162 -13.43 -7.20 22.11
CA ASP A 162 -14.81 -7.31 22.61
C ASP A 162 -15.30 -6.09 23.42
N HIS A 163 -14.38 -5.19 23.82
CA HIS A 163 -14.68 -4.02 24.63
C HIS A 163 -14.62 -2.73 23.82
N ASP A 164 -15.52 -1.80 24.12
CA ASP A 164 -15.67 -0.49 23.47
C ASP A 164 -15.80 -0.58 21.92
N PRO A 165 -16.96 -1.05 21.41
CA PRO A 165 -17.18 -1.16 19.96
C PRO A 165 -17.02 0.20 19.26
N PRO A 166 -16.47 0.24 18.03
CA PRO A 166 -16.28 1.50 17.31
C PRO A 166 -17.60 2.26 17.10
N SER A 167 -17.50 3.59 17.01
CA SER A 167 -18.62 4.48 16.67
C SER A 167 -19.32 4.05 15.38
N LYS A 168 -20.64 4.23 15.30
CA LYS A 168 -21.44 3.85 14.12
C LYS A 168 -20.88 4.48 12.84
N GLU A 169 -20.44 5.73 12.92
CA GLU A 169 -19.85 6.53 11.85
C GLU A 169 -18.54 5.91 11.31
N PHE A 170 -17.70 5.37 12.20
CA PHE A 170 -16.48 4.64 11.83
C PHE A 170 -16.79 3.29 11.17
N ILE A 171 -17.80 2.57 11.67
CA ILE A 171 -18.22 1.31 11.05
C ILE A 171 -18.77 1.58 9.64
N GLU A 172 -19.59 2.61 9.46
CA GLU A 172 -20.08 3.01 8.13
C GLU A 172 -18.94 3.41 7.18
N ALA A 173 -17.97 4.19 7.68
CA ALA A 173 -16.78 4.56 6.92
C ALA A 173 -15.96 3.34 6.50
N ALA A 174 -15.74 2.39 7.40
CA ALA A 174 -15.07 1.13 7.09
C ALA A 174 -15.86 0.32 6.06
N LEU A 175 -17.16 0.13 6.23
CA LEU A 175 -18.01 -0.60 5.27
C LEU A 175 -17.96 0.03 3.87
N LYS A 176 -18.08 1.36 3.77
CA LYS A 176 -17.94 2.09 2.49
C LYS A 176 -16.53 2.00 1.90
N TYR A 177 -15.50 1.90 2.73
CA TYR A 177 -14.11 1.76 2.32
C TYR A 177 -13.77 0.37 1.74
N HIS A 178 -14.54 -0.67 2.07
CA HIS A 178 -14.45 -1.98 1.43
C HIS A 178 -15.04 -2.01 0.00
N ILE A 179 -15.79 -0.98 -0.41
CA ILE A 179 -16.48 -0.92 -1.70
C ILE A 179 -15.71 -0.05 -2.67
N GLY A 180 -15.01 -0.67 -3.61
CA GLY A 180 -14.44 -0.01 -4.79
C GLY A 180 -15.52 0.47 -5.77
N VAL A 181 -15.28 1.63 -6.38
CA VAL A 181 -16.18 2.22 -7.40
C VAL A 181 -15.71 1.82 -8.80
N GLY A 182 -16.51 1.02 -9.50
CA GLY A 182 -16.16 0.37 -10.77
C GLY A 182 -15.83 -1.12 -10.61
N ASN A 183 -15.68 -1.81 -11.74
CA ASN A 183 -15.30 -3.22 -11.78
C ASN A 183 -13.76 -3.38 -11.83
N TYR A 184 -13.16 -4.02 -10.84
CA TYR A 184 -11.73 -4.29 -10.72
C TYR A 184 -11.48 -5.79 -10.50
N ALA A 185 -11.61 -6.57 -11.57
CA ALA A 185 -11.12 -7.95 -11.61
C ALA A 185 -9.59 -8.02 -11.48
N VAL A 186 -9.01 -9.17 -11.13
CA VAL A 186 -7.55 -9.34 -10.98
C VAL A 186 -6.75 -8.87 -12.20
N PRO A 187 -7.16 -9.12 -13.46
CA PRO A 187 -6.50 -8.56 -14.65
C PRO A 187 -6.37 -7.02 -14.64
N ARG A 188 -7.35 -6.31 -14.06
CA ARG A 188 -7.28 -4.85 -13.86
C ARG A 188 -6.44 -4.47 -12.64
N LEU A 189 -6.51 -5.24 -11.55
CA LEU A 189 -5.68 -5.03 -10.35
C LEU A 189 -4.18 -5.25 -10.60
N LEU A 190 -3.82 -5.99 -11.65
CA LEU A 190 -2.43 -6.13 -12.13
C LEU A 190 -1.87 -4.83 -12.76
N SER A 191 -2.73 -3.93 -13.23
CA SER A 191 -2.36 -2.67 -13.90
C SER A 191 -2.83 -1.40 -13.15
N THR A 192 -3.42 -1.57 -11.97
CA THR A 192 -3.88 -0.47 -11.10
C THR A 192 -3.28 -0.64 -9.70
N ASN A 193 -2.61 0.43 -9.24
CA ASN A 193 -1.93 0.47 -7.95
C ASN A 193 -2.87 0.98 -6.84
N THR A 194 -3.88 1.76 -7.20
CA THR A 194 -4.95 2.17 -6.29
C THR A 194 -6.31 2.25 -6.99
N LEU A 195 -7.39 2.22 -6.20
CA LEU A 195 -8.75 2.37 -6.70
C LEU A 195 -9.61 3.23 -5.75
N PRO A 196 -10.54 4.06 -6.27
CA PRO A 196 -11.44 4.87 -5.45
C PRO A 196 -12.51 4.00 -4.77
N THR A 197 -12.89 4.37 -3.55
CA THR A 197 -13.93 3.68 -2.77
C THR A 197 -15.22 4.48 -2.65
N ALA A 198 -16.29 3.87 -2.12
CA ALA A 198 -17.52 4.58 -1.78
C ALA A 198 -17.40 5.45 -0.50
N TYR A 199 -16.22 5.49 0.15
CA TYR A 199 -15.95 6.35 1.29
C TYR A 199 -15.23 7.63 0.85
N ASN A 200 -15.95 8.77 0.89
CA ASN A 200 -15.37 10.09 0.63
C ASN A 200 -14.71 10.66 1.89
N GLU A 201 -13.48 11.16 1.78
CA GLU A 201 -12.71 11.66 2.91
C GLU A 201 -12.56 13.18 2.88
N LYS A 202 -12.92 13.81 4.00
CA LYS A 202 -12.84 15.28 4.19
C LYS A 202 -11.39 15.77 4.11
N GLY A 203 -10.44 14.97 4.60
CA GLY A 203 -9.00 15.26 4.49
C GLY A 203 -8.47 15.32 3.05
N LEU A 204 -9.20 14.80 2.06
CA LEU A 204 -8.91 14.88 0.63
C LEU A 204 -9.77 15.93 -0.10
N GLY A 205 -10.37 16.88 0.63
CA GLY A 205 -11.30 17.85 0.04
C GLY A 205 -12.65 17.26 -0.37
N GLY A 206 -13.04 16.10 0.18
CA GLY A 206 -14.28 15.40 -0.14
C GLY A 206 -14.17 14.35 -1.24
N GLU A 207 -12.97 14.13 -1.78
CA GLU A 207 -12.72 13.08 -2.78
C GLU A 207 -12.84 11.65 -2.21
N PRO A 208 -13.08 10.64 -3.06
CA PRO A 208 -13.03 9.23 -2.67
C PRO A 208 -11.67 8.85 -2.09
N GLN A 209 -11.68 8.35 -0.85
CA GLN A 209 -10.52 7.68 -0.28
C GLN A 209 -10.21 6.43 -1.10
N ARG A 210 -8.92 6.11 -1.24
CA ARG A 210 -8.46 5.04 -2.14
C ARG A 210 -7.99 3.82 -1.36
N LEU A 211 -8.24 2.64 -1.91
CA LEU A 211 -7.55 1.42 -1.53
C LEU A 211 -6.29 1.31 -2.37
N ARG A 212 -5.18 0.91 -1.75
CA ARG A 212 -3.97 0.51 -2.47
C ARG A 212 -4.04 -0.98 -2.79
N THR A 213 -3.76 -1.36 -4.02
CA THR A 213 -3.68 -2.75 -4.47
C THR A 213 -2.30 -3.04 -5.03
N ARG A 214 -1.71 -4.18 -4.65
CA ARG A 214 -0.44 -4.61 -5.23
C ARG A 214 -0.41 -6.12 -5.41
N VAL A 215 -0.12 -6.54 -6.63
CA VAL A 215 0.04 -7.96 -6.96
C VAL A 215 1.49 -8.38 -6.80
N SER A 216 1.68 -9.60 -6.32
CA SER A 216 2.96 -10.23 -6.07
C SER A 216 2.86 -11.75 -6.31
N LEU A 217 3.97 -12.46 -6.19
CA LEU A 217 3.99 -13.93 -6.30
C LEU A 217 3.20 -14.61 -5.17
N ALA A 218 2.97 -13.92 -4.05
CA ALA A 218 2.11 -14.37 -2.96
C ALA A 218 0.63 -14.02 -3.16
N GLY A 219 0.25 -13.52 -4.35
CA GLY A 219 -1.10 -13.06 -4.69
C GLY A 219 -1.29 -11.54 -4.57
N VAL A 220 -2.56 -11.13 -4.58
CA VAL A 220 -2.98 -9.72 -4.46
C VAL A 220 -3.02 -9.30 -2.99
N THR A 221 -2.46 -8.13 -2.70
CA THR A 221 -2.50 -7.48 -1.38
C THR A 221 -3.23 -6.15 -1.46
N VAL A 222 -4.06 -5.88 -0.47
CA VAL A 222 -4.81 -4.63 -0.29
C VAL A 222 -4.27 -3.91 0.93
N ASN A 223 -3.98 -2.61 0.81
CA ASN A 223 -3.42 -1.75 1.86
C ASN A 223 -2.19 -2.33 2.58
N PHE A 224 -1.31 -3.03 1.86
CA PHE A 224 -0.10 -3.71 2.37
C PHE A 224 -0.34 -4.93 3.28
N TYR A 225 -1.41 -4.97 4.09
CA TYR A 225 -1.62 -6.03 5.11
C TYR A 225 -2.72 -7.05 4.80
N SER A 226 -3.68 -6.74 3.91
CA SER A 226 -4.83 -7.63 3.67
C SER A 226 -4.63 -8.44 2.40
N LYS A 227 -4.32 -9.73 2.53
CA LYS A 227 -4.22 -10.66 1.39
C LYS A 227 -5.61 -11.00 0.86
N VAL A 228 -5.78 -10.98 -0.46
CA VAL A 228 -6.97 -11.54 -1.13
C VAL A 228 -6.88 -13.07 -1.07
N VAL A 229 -7.90 -13.74 -0.52
CA VAL A 229 -7.95 -15.21 -0.35
C VAL A 229 -8.76 -15.93 -1.41
N ALA A 230 -9.76 -15.26 -1.96
CA ALA A 230 -10.52 -15.68 -3.13
C ALA A 230 -10.84 -14.43 -3.95
N ALA A 231 -10.80 -14.52 -5.26
CA ALA A 231 -10.88 -13.38 -6.16
C ALA A 231 -11.87 -13.64 -7.30
N ASP A 232 -12.23 -12.56 -7.99
CA ASP A 232 -13.01 -12.58 -9.24
C ASP A 232 -14.38 -13.29 -9.16
N ILE A 233 -15.02 -13.26 -7.99
CA ILE A 233 -16.38 -13.77 -7.82
C ILE A 233 -17.35 -12.78 -8.48
N ALA A 234 -17.84 -13.13 -9.67
CA ALA A 234 -18.74 -12.31 -10.48
C ALA A 234 -20.12 -12.12 -9.82
N ALA A 235 -20.66 -10.91 -9.96
CA ALA A 235 -21.98 -10.51 -9.49
C ALA A 235 -22.69 -9.65 -10.54
N LYS A 236 -24.02 -9.57 -10.47
CA LYS A 236 -24.87 -8.77 -11.38
C LYS A 236 -24.46 -7.30 -11.49
N ASN A 237 -23.94 -6.73 -10.41
CA ASN A 237 -23.54 -5.33 -10.28
C ASN A 237 -22.04 -5.19 -9.91
N GLY A 238 -21.20 -6.13 -10.35
CA GLY A 238 -19.75 -6.01 -10.21
C GLY A 238 -19.05 -7.30 -9.80
N ILE A 239 -18.10 -7.20 -8.87
CA ILE A 239 -17.23 -8.32 -8.50
C ILE A 239 -16.89 -8.32 -7.01
N ILE A 240 -16.59 -9.50 -6.46
CA ILE A 240 -16.26 -9.71 -5.05
C ILE A 240 -14.86 -10.34 -4.93
N HIS A 241 -14.06 -9.80 -4.02
CA HIS A 241 -12.77 -10.35 -3.58
C HIS A 241 -12.82 -10.61 -2.08
N ALA A 242 -12.65 -11.85 -1.64
CA ALA A 242 -12.56 -12.17 -0.21
C ALA A 242 -11.17 -11.79 0.33
N VAL A 243 -11.09 -11.17 1.50
CA VAL A 243 -9.83 -10.66 2.09
C VAL A 243 -9.62 -11.15 3.53
N ARG A 244 -8.35 -11.35 3.92
CA ARG A 244 -7.97 -11.84 5.27
C ARG A 244 -8.23 -10.84 6.40
N HIS A 245 -8.18 -9.54 6.13
CA HIS A 245 -8.26 -8.50 7.15
C HIS A 245 -9.28 -7.43 6.78
N ILE A 246 -10.00 -6.94 7.79
CA ILE A 246 -10.92 -5.81 7.70
C ILE A 246 -10.13 -4.56 7.27
N LEU A 247 -10.57 -3.94 6.18
CA LEU A 247 -9.98 -2.73 5.60
C LEU A 247 -10.44 -1.51 6.41
N VAL A 248 -9.48 -0.89 7.09
CA VAL A 248 -9.71 0.31 7.91
C VAL A 248 -9.27 1.56 7.13
N PRO A 249 -10.11 2.64 7.07
CA PRO A 249 -9.71 3.91 6.48
C PRO A 249 -8.41 4.43 7.11
N PRO A 250 -7.44 4.89 6.31
CA PRO A 250 -6.08 5.12 6.80
C PRO A 250 -6.00 6.33 7.74
N PRO A 251 -5.03 6.36 8.67
CA PRO A 251 -4.77 7.53 9.52
C PRO A 251 -4.11 8.68 8.73
N PRO A 252 -3.94 9.88 9.31
CA PRO A 252 -3.20 10.97 8.69
C PRO A 252 -1.73 10.62 8.41
N LEU A 253 -1.10 11.32 7.45
CA LEU A 253 0.26 10.98 6.96
C LEU A 253 1.34 11.01 8.04
N GLY A 254 1.30 11.98 8.97
CA GLY A 254 2.29 12.09 10.06
C GLY A 254 2.34 10.85 10.96
N PRO A 255 1.21 10.40 11.54
CA PRO A 255 1.09 9.12 12.23
C PRO A 255 1.59 7.91 11.43
N ILE A 256 1.38 7.84 10.11
CA ILE A 256 1.88 6.72 9.29
C ILE A 256 3.41 6.63 9.36
N LEU A 257 4.13 7.75 9.24
CA LEU A 257 5.60 7.76 9.37
C LEU A 257 6.07 7.29 10.76
N ALA A 258 5.33 7.66 11.81
CA ALA A 258 5.65 7.29 13.19
C ALA A 258 5.43 5.79 13.49
N LEU A 259 4.70 5.05 12.64
CA LEU A 259 4.50 3.61 12.76
C LEU A 259 5.68 2.78 12.20
N ASP A 260 6.51 3.35 11.31
CA ASP A 260 7.77 2.73 10.83
C ASP A 260 9.00 3.60 11.15
N PRO A 261 9.37 3.76 12.43
CA PRO A 261 10.57 4.49 12.81
C PRO A 261 11.86 3.79 12.33
N SER A 262 11.81 2.50 11.97
CA SER A 262 12.95 1.79 11.39
C SER A 262 13.37 2.37 10.04
N ARG A 263 12.39 2.93 9.30
CA ARG A 263 12.57 3.60 8.01
C ARG A 263 12.66 5.11 8.11
N PHE A 264 11.93 5.73 9.04
CA PHE A 264 11.72 7.18 9.06
C PHE A 264 12.34 7.90 10.27
N SER A 265 13.12 7.26 11.14
CA SER A 265 13.69 7.90 12.33
C SER A 265 14.47 9.21 12.05
N THR A 266 15.17 9.31 10.92
CA THR A 266 15.89 10.54 10.53
C THR A 266 14.94 11.65 10.08
N LEU A 267 13.86 11.32 9.36
CA LEU A 267 12.79 12.26 8.99
C LEU A 267 12.04 12.76 10.23
N LEU A 268 11.73 11.85 11.16
CA LEU A 268 11.06 12.18 12.42
C LEU A 268 11.94 13.05 13.33
N LEU A 269 13.26 12.80 13.36
CA LEU A 269 14.23 13.67 14.02
C LEU A 269 14.28 15.06 13.37
N ALA A 270 14.22 15.16 12.04
CA ALA A 270 14.18 16.43 11.33
C ALA A 270 12.93 17.23 11.69
N TYR A 271 11.75 16.59 11.68
CA TYR A 271 10.49 17.19 12.13
C TYR A 271 10.54 17.68 13.59
N GLN A 272 11.19 16.93 14.49
CA GLN A 272 11.35 17.33 15.89
C GLN A 272 12.29 18.53 16.03
N LYS A 273 13.42 18.54 15.31
CA LYS A 273 14.47 19.56 15.37
C LYS A 273 14.02 20.94 14.85
N THR A 274 13.01 20.97 13.98
CA THR A 274 12.51 22.18 13.32
C THR A 274 11.10 22.60 13.76
N ASP A 275 10.48 21.90 14.74
CA ASP A 275 9.07 22.09 15.15
C ASP A 275 8.07 21.94 13.96
N PHE A 276 8.44 21.16 12.93
CA PHE A 276 7.76 21.11 11.64
C PHE A 276 6.31 20.63 11.71
N VAL A 277 6.01 19.71 12.63
CA VAL A 277 4.66 19.18 12.84
C VAL A 277 3.67 20.30 13.20
N LYS A 278 4.11 21.27 14.01
CA LYS A 278 3.30 22.43 14.39
C LYS A 278 3.09 23.40 13.23
N TYR A 279 4.10 23.60 12.38
CA TYR A 279 3.97 24.35 11.14
C TYR A 279 2.89 23.71 10.24
N VAL A 280 3.00 22.41 9.93
CA VAL A 280 2.04 21.69 9.08
C VAL A 280 0.63 21.69 9.67
N HIS A 281 0.47 21.49 10.99
CA HIS A 281 -0.84 21.56 11.66
C HIS A 281 -1.47 22.97 11.64
N GLY A 282 -0.70 24.03 11.42
CA GLY A 282 -1.23 25.39 11.23
C GLY A 282 -1.84 25.64 9.85
N LEU A 283 -1.61 24.74 8.88
CA LEU A 283 -2.03 24.90 7.48
C LEU A 283 -3.40 24.27 7.23
N LYS A 284 -4.22 24.93 6.41
CA LYS A 284 -5.45 24.34 5.86
C LYS A 284 -5.14 23.72 4.51
N ILE A 285 -5.07 22.39 4.49
CA ILE A 285 -4.68 21.59 3.32
C ILE A 285 -5.77 20.55 3.04
N ASN A 286 -6.24 20.49 1.79
CA ASN A 286 -7.22 19.54 1.29
C ASN A 286 -6.51 18.51 0.39
N GLY A 287 -5.94 17.47 1.02
CA GLY A 287 -5.09 16.49 0.34
C GLY A 287 -3.66 17.00 0.12
N SER A 288 -2.69 16.08 0.06
CA SER A 288 -1.28 16.41 -0.18
C SER A 288 -0.49 15.21 -0.68
N THR A 289 0.63 15.47 -1.35
CA THR A 289 1.64 14.46 -1.68
C THR A 289 2.86 14.71 -0.82
N LEU A 290 3.26 13.72 -0.02
CA LEU A 290 4.46 13.77 0.81
C LEU A 290 5.53 12.85 0.21
N PHE A 291 6.63 13.44 -0.22
CA PHE A 291 7.80 12.73 -0.74
C PHE A 291 8.74 12.41 0.43
N ALA A 292 8.48 11.31 1.13
CA ALA A 292 9.18 10.98 2.38
C ALA A 292 10.51 10.25 2.11
N PRO A 293 11.68 10.88 2.33
CA PRO A 293 12.95 10.15 2.33
C PRO A 293 13.02 9.18 3.52
N ASP A 294 13.54 7.99 3.26
CA ASP A 294 13.90 7.04 4.31
C ASP A 294 15.31 7.30 4.87
N ASN A 295 15.69 6.53 5.90
CA ASN A 295 16.96 6.63 6.59
C ASN A 295 18.16 6.49 5.63
N GLU A 296 18.07 5.60 4.63
CA GLU A 296 19.11 5.46 3.61
C GLU A 296 19.16 6.68 2.68
N ALA A 297 18.02 7.29 2.35
CA ALA A 297 17.97 8.51 1.54
C ALA A 297 18.65 9.70 2.25
N PHE A 298 18.49 9.83 3.58
CA PHE A 298 19.25 10.80 4.37
C PHE A 298 20.73 10.45 4.47
N ALA A 299 21.08 9.17 4.68
CA ALA A 299 22.48 8.73 4.73
C ALA A 299 23.21 9.07 3.42
N ALA A 300 22.53 8.93 2.27
CA ALA A 300 23.04 9.28 0.94
C ALA A 300 23.27 10.79 0.69
N LEU A 301 22.88 11.69 1.62
CA LEU A 301 23.36 13.08 1.60
C LEU A 301 24.83 13.21 1.99
N GLY A 302 25.41 12.18 2.61
CA GLY A 302 26.77 12.22 3.15
C GLY A 302 26.87 12.83 4.55
N PRO A 303 27.99 12.57 5.27
CA PRO A 303 28.13 12.95 6.67
C PRO A 303 28.27 14.47 6.88
N ARG A 304 28.83 15.20 5.91
CA ARG A 304 29.01 16.67 6.00
C ARG A 304 27.68 17.42 5.93
N ALA A 305 26.86 17.11 4.94
CA ALA A 305 25.53 17.69 4.77
C ALA A 305 24.64 17.40 5.99
N ASN A 306 24.60 16.14 6.44
CA ASN A 306 23.85 15.77 7.65
C ASN A 306 24.38 16.48 8.92
N ALA A 307 25.71 16.58 9.09
CA ALA A 307 26.28 17.28 10.24
C ALA A 307 25.88 18.76 10.28
N PHE A 308 25.86 19.44 9.12
CA PHE A 308 25.38 20.82 8.99
C PHE A 308 23.89 20.94 9.33
N LEU A 309 23.05 20.18 8.62
CA LEU A 309 21.58 20.24 8.71
C LEU A 309 21.05 20.01 10.13
N PHE A 310 21.62 19.06 10.89
CA PHE A 310 21.06 18.64 12.18
C PHE A 310 21.71 19.28 13.42
N ASN A 311 22.88 19.91 13.29
CA ASN A 311 23.70 20.38 14.43
C ASN A 311 24.07 21.87 14.41
N THR A 312 23.60 22.66 13.44
CA THR A 312 23.86 24.11 13.38
C THR A 312 22.56 24.90 13.28
N GLU A 313 22.48 26.08 13.91
CA GLU A 313 21.28 26.94 13.84
C GLU A 313 20.95 27.32 12.39
N THR A 314 21.97 27.67 11.61
CA THR A 314 21.84 27.91 10.16
C THR A 314 21.32 26.68 9.44
N GLY A 315 21.93 25.51 9.65
CA GLY A 315 21.55 24.26 8.99
C GLY A 315 20.14 23.80 9.32
N LEU A 316 19.60 24.12 10.51
CA LEU A 316 18.20 23.87 10.84
C LEU A 316 17.22 24.68 9.96
N LYS A 317 17.60 25.88 9.51
CA LYS A 317 16.80 26.64 8.53
C LYS A 317 16.81 25.98 7.14
N TYR A 318 17.97 25.49 6.72
CA TYR A 318 18.10 24.69 5.49
C TYR A 318 17.31 23.38 5.58
N LEU A 319 17.28 22.74 6.76
CA LEU A 319 16.49 21.54 7.01
C LEU A 319 14.99 21.84 6.93
N ASP A 320 14.50 22.91 7.54
CA ASP A 320 13.11 23.36 7.40
C ASP A 320 12.73 23.63 5.93
N ALA A 321 13.61 24.27 5.15
CA ALA A 321 13.41 24.47 3.71
C ALA A 321 13.31 23.14 2.93
N LEU A 322 14.15 22.14 3.23
CA LEU A 322 14.05 20.79 2.66
C LEU A 322 12.73 20.10 3.00
N LEU A 323 12.28 20.19 4.25
CA LEU A 323 11.03 19.56 4.70
C LEU A 323 9.80 20.21 4.04
N LYS A 324 9.85 21.53 3.80
CA LYS A 324 8.85 22.26 3.01
C LYS A 324 8.82 21.80 1.54
N TYR A 325 9.97 21.57 0.91
CA TYR A 325 10.05 21.09 -0.48
C TYR A 325 9.49 19.67 -0.65
N GLN A 326 9.52 18.85 0.39
CA GLN A 326 9.02 17.47 0.38
C GLN A 326 7.49 17.33 0.40
N ILE A 327 6.72 18.42 0.50
CA ILE A 327 5.26 18.38 0.58
C ILE A 327 4.64 19.25 -0.52
N ALA A 328 3.82 18.64 -1.37
CA ALA A 328 2.91 19.33 -2.28
C ALA A 328 1.52 19.47 -1.62
N PRO A 329 1.12 20.65 -1.12
CA PRO A 329 -0.20 20.86 -0.51
C PRO A 329 -1.30 20.98 -1.56
N ASN A 330 -2.52 20.54 -1.22
CA ASN A 330 -3.71 20.59 -2.07
C ASN A 330 -3.58 19.83 -3.40
N ALA A 331 -2.61 18.92 -3.49
CA ALA A 331 -2.29 18.14 -4.67
C ALA A 331 -1.99 16.71 -4.22
N THR A 332 -2.91 15.77 -4.45
CA THR A 332 -2.72 14.36 -4.06
C THR A 332 -2.48 13.51 -5.30
N LEU A 333 -1.22 13.16 -5.55
CA LEU A 333 -0.76 12.43 -6.72
C LEU A 333 -0.44 10.98 -6.36
N TYR A 334 -1.40 10.10 -6.62
CA TYR A 334 -1.21 8.66 -6.66
C TYR A 334 -0.56 8.26 -7.99
N THR A 335 0.00 7.05 -8.10
CA THR A 335 0.57 6.59 -9.39
C THR A 335 -0.48 6.44 -10.50
N ASP A 336 -1.78 6.39 -10.19
CA ASP A 336 -2.87 6.21 -11.16
C ASP A 336 -4.07 7.16 -11.00
N ALA A 337 -3.93 8.20 -10.17
CA ALA A 337 -4.91 9.27 -10.05
C ALA A 337 -4.29 10.55 -9.49
N PHE A 338 -4.79 11.70 -9.94
CA PHE A 338 -4.43 13.00 -9.40
C PHE A 338 -5.68 13.70 -8.89
N TYR A 339 -5.68 14.06 -7.60
CA TYR A 339 -6.70 14.93 -7.00
C TYR A 339 -6.12 16.34 -6.85
N ASP A 340 -6.44 17.21 -7.80
CA ASP A 340 -6.07 18.63 -7.76
C ASP A 340 -7.10 19.44 -6.95
N LYS A 341 -6.64 20.09 -5.89
CA LYS A 341 -7.36 21.08 -5.07
C LYS A 341 -6.60 22.41 -4.99
N THR A 342 -5.61 22.63 -5.85
CA THR A 342 -4.84 23.89 -5.98
C THR A 342 -5.67 25.02 -6.61
N GLY A 343 -6.75 24.67 -7.30
CA GLY A 343 -7.64 25.62 -7.97
C GLY A 343 -7.23 25.99 -9.40
N LYS A 344 -6.25 25.29 -9.99
CA LYS A 344 -5.88 25.42 -11.40
C LYS A 344 -6.72 24.46 -12.26
N GLU A 345 -7.41 24.98 -13.27
CA GLU A 345 -8.16 24.18 -14.25
C GLU A 345 -7.25 23.71 -15.40
N GLU A 346 -6.13 23.05 -15.11
CA GLU A 346 -5.23 22.53 -16.14
C GLU A 346 -5.23 20.99 -16.18
N LYS A 347 -6.00 20.43 -17.12
CA LYS A 347 -5.83 19.04 -17.53
C LYS A 347 -4.53 18.89 -18.31
N ILE A 348 -3.52 18.31 -17.69
CA ILE A 348 -2.27 17.94 -18.38
C ILE A 348 -2.51 16.67 -19.21
N GLU A 349 -2.97 16.83 -20.46
CA GLU A 349 -3.06 15.74 -21.44
C GLU A 349 -1.73 15.59 -22.21
N THR A 350 -0.78 14.84 -21.64
CA THR A 350 0.42 14.39 -22.36
C THR A 350 0.62 12.88 -22.24
N ARG A 351 1.19 12.27 -23.29
CA ARG A 351 1.46 10.81 -23.36
C ARG A 351 2.52 10.31 -22.37
N GLU A 352 3.27 11.22 -21.78
CA GLU A 352 3.99 11.01 -20.52
C GLU A 352 3.31 11.91 -19.49
N GLU A 353 2.91 11.36 -18.35
CA GLU A 353 2.24 12.14 -17.29
C GLU A 353 3.31 12.88 -16.47
N HIS A 354 3.59 14.14 -16.83
CA HIS A 354 4.46 15.03 -16.08
C HIS A 354 3.60 15.99 -15.23
N TYR A 355 3.86 16.04 -13.93
CA TYR A 355 3.18 16.91 -12.97
C TYR A 355 4.18 17.87 -12.34
N ASP A 356 3.96 19.17 -12.46
CA ASP A 356 4.76 20.19 -11.77
C ASP A 356 4.02 20.67 -10.52
N LEU A 357 4.37 20.11 -9.36
CA LEU A 357 3.61 20.29 -8.12
C LEU A 357 4.21 21.40 -7.26
N ALA A 358 3.45 22.47 -7.03
CA ALA A 358 3.85 23.52 -6.07
C ALA A 358 4.05 22.92 -4.66
N THR A 359 5.12 23.28 -3.97
CA THR A 359 5.46 22.74 -2.64
C THR A 359 5.13 23.69 -1.50
N LEU A 360 5.34 23.29 -0.24
CA LEU A 360 5.31 24.19 0.91
C LEU A 360 6.53 25.14 0.96
N LEU A 361 7.51 24.99 0.06
CA LEU A 361 8.63 25.90 -0.09
C LEU A 361 8.26 26.98 -1.13
N PRO A 362 8.08 28.25 -0.75
CA PRO A 362 7.52 29.26 -1.65
C PRO A 362 8.32 29.44 -2.94
N GLY A 363 7.66 29.33 -4.09
CA GLY A 363 8.29 29.46 -5.40
C GLY A 363 9.04 28.22 -5.90
N ALA A 364 9.14 27.15 -5.11
CA ALA A 364 9.70 25.88 -5.53
C ALA A 364 8.59 24.87 -5.85
N ASN A 365 8.67 24.29 -7.05
CA ASN A 365 7.83 23.17 -7.47
C ASN A 365 8.66 21.90 -7.54
N ILE A 366 8.02 20.75 -7.34
CA ILE A 366 8.61 19.43 -7.46
C ILE A 366 8.02 18.72 -8.69
N GLY A 367 8.87 18.44 -9.67
CA GLY A 367 8.47 17.75 -10.90
C GLY A 367 8.31 16.25 -10.65
N VAL A 368 7.25 15.64 -11.17
CA VAL A 368 6.99 14.21 -11.07
C VAL A 368 6.65 13.65 -12.44
N ASP A 369 7.43 12.68 -12.92
CA ASP A 369 7.16 11.94 -14.15
C ASP A 369 6.63 10.54 -13.81
N ILE A 370 5.44 10.20 -14.30
CA ILE A 370 4.89 8.85 -14.21
C ILE A 370 4.99 8.17 -15.57
N LYS A 371 5.92 7.22 -15.71
CA LYS A 371 6.18 6.50 -16.97
C LYS A 371 5.68 5.06 -16.88
N THR A 372 4.84 4.64 -17.81
CA THR A 372 4.36 3.24 -17.87
C THR A 372 5.23 2.45 -18.85
N ILE A 373 6.02 1.49 -18.34
CA ILE A 373 6.91 0.64 -19.13
C ILE A 373 6.52 -0.82 -18.89
N LEU A 374 6.09 -1.52 -19.95
CA LEU A 374 5.67 -2.94 -19.90
C LEU A 374 4.61 -3.21 -18.80
N GLY A 375 3.65 -2.30 -18.63
CA GLY A 375 2.60 -2.37 -17.61
C GLY A 375 3.04 -1.93 -16.20
N PHE A 376 4.33 -1.78 -15.94
CA PHE A 376 4.83 -1.25 -14.67
C PHE A 376 4.89 0.28 -14.73
N LYS A 377 4.29 0.95 -13.75
CA LYS A 377 4.50 2.38 -13.56
C LYS A 377 5.85 2.62 -12.88
N ILE A 378 6.56 3.65 -13.32
CA ILE A 378 7.80 4.15 -12.75
C ILE A 378 7.54 5.59 -12.34
N TYR A 379 7.62 5.85 -11.05
CA TYR A 379 7.39 7.16 -10.47
C TYR A 379 8.73 7.86 -10.19
N LEU A 380 9.05 8.88 -11.00
CA LEU A 380 10.29 9.65 -10.91
C LEU A 380 10.02 11.05 -10.34
N ILE A 381 10.82 11.47 -9.38
CA ILE A 381 10.76 12.77 -8.72
C ILE A 381 11.99 13.58 -9.14
N ASN A 382 11.77 14.82 -9.57
CA ASN A 382 12.76 15.70 -10.21
C ASN A 382 13.51 15.01 -11.38
N GLY A 383 12.85 14.10 -12.11
CA GLY A 383 13.41 13.36 -13.25
C GLY A 383 14.35 12.19 -12.92
N PHE A 384 14.88 12.07 -11.69
CA PHE A 384 15.89 11.04 -11.35
C PHE A 384 15.69 10.30 -10.01
N THR A 385 15.02 10.90 -9.02
CA THR A 385 14.76 10.25 -7.73
C THR A 385 13.63 9.25 -7.89
N LYS A 386 13.78 8.02 -7.37
CA LYS A 386 12.78 6.95 -7.53
C LYS A 386 11.98 6.74 -6.26
N ALA A 387 10.68 6.51 -6.41
CA ALA A 387 9.90 5.93 -5.32
C ALA A 387 10.37 4.48 -5.03
N LYS A 388 10.70 4.19 -3.76
CA LYS A 388 10.92 2.84 -3.22
C LYS A 388 9.60 2.16 -2.87
N ILE A 389 8.67 2.93 -2.30
CA ILE A 389 7.32 2.47 -1.94
C ILE A 389 6.35 3.54 -2.43
N GLU A 390 5.54 3.15 -3.40
CA GLU A 390 4.52 4.00 -4.02
C GLU A 390 3.17 3.87 -3.30
N ASP A 391 2.40 4.96 -3.30
CA ASP A 391 0.99 5.03 -2.91
C ASP A 391 0.67 4.55 -1.48
N VAL A 392 1.43 5.02 -0.49
CA VAL A 392 1.04 4.85 0.92
C VAL A 392 -0.13 5.79 1.23
N VAL A 393 -1.35 5.27 1.09
CA VAL A 393 -2.60 6.02 1.26
C VAL A 393 -2.77 6.53 2.70
N GLY A 394 -3.19 7.80 2.84
CA GLY A 394 -3.44 8.44 4.14
C GLY A 394 -4.74 9.25 4.15
N LYS A 395 -5.20 9.64 5.35
CA LYS A 395 -6.44 10.40 5.52
C LYS A 395 -6.42 11.75 4.79
N ASN A 396 -5.26 12.39 4.74
CA ASN A 396 -5.06 13.74 4.21
C ASN A 396 -4.07 13.77 3.03
N GLY A 397 -3.90 12.65 2.33
CA GLY A 397 -3.07 12.59 1.13
C GLY A 397 -2.47 11.22 0.84
N VAL A 398 -1.26 11.23 0.29
CA VAL A 398 -0.48 10.04 -0.04
C VAL A 398 1.01 10.27 0.30
N ILE A 399 1.70 9.23 0.78
CA ILE A 399 3.16 9.23 0.91
C ILE A 399 3.77 8.44 -0.24
N GLN A 400 4.72 9.07 -0.93
CA GLN A 400 5.62 8.44 -1.89
C GLN A 400 6.99 8.34 -1.20
N VAL A 401 7.43 7.13 -0.86
CA VAL A 401 8.69 6.92 -0.13
C VAL A 401 9.84 6.95 -1.13
N VAL A 402 10.80 7.86 -0.98
CA VAL A 402 11.83 8.16 -2.00
C VAL A 402 13.22 7.67 -1.61
N ASN A 403 14.02 7.27 -2.60
CA ASN A 403 15.39 6.74 -2.39
C ASN A 403 16.48 7.79 -2.19
N LYS A 404 16.19 9.07 -2.43
CA LYS A 404 17.05 10.24 -2.18
C LYS A 404 16.20 11.33 -1.54
N VAL A 405 16.81 12.17 -0.70
CA VAL A 405 16.14 13.38 -0.21
C VAL A 405 15.84 14.30 -1.40
N PRO A 406 14.58 14.72 -1.62
CA PRO A 406 14.26 15.69 -2.65
C PRO A 406 14.87 17.05 -2.30
N ILE A 407 15.57 17.65 -3.26
CA ILE A 407 16.19 18.98 -3.17
C ILE A 407 15.80 19.76 -4.43
N PRO A 408 15.46 21.06 -4.36
CA PRO A 408 15.17 21.88 -5.54
C PRO A 408 16.25 21.72 -6.62
N PRO A 409 15.92 21.55 -7.91
CA PRO A 409 16.92 21.45 -8.97
C PRO A 409 17.71 22.76 -9.11
N ARG A 410 18.89 22.70 -9.74
CA ARG A 410 19.64 23.91 -10.09
C ARG A 410 18.86 24.73 -11.12
N ASN A 411 18.98 26.05 -11.08
CA ASN A 411 18.39 26.98 -12.07
C ASN A 411 19.01 26.87 -13.49
N LYS A 412 19.83 25.86 -13.76
CA LYS A 412 20.47 25.57 -15.05
C LYS A 412 20.23 24.11 -15.41
N GLN A 413 20.04 23.84 -16.70
CA GLN A 413 19.79 22.53 -17.26
C GLN A 413 21.04 21.62 -17.18
N ASP A 414 21.30 21.05 -16.01
CA ASP A 414 22.23 19.93 -15.83
C ASP A 414 21.44 18.71 -15.38
N THR A 415 21.38 17.66 -16.22
CA THR A 415 20.50 16.49 -16.05
C THR A 415 21.19 15.28 -15.41
N GLU A 416 22.40 15.43 -14.86
CA GLU A 416 23.19 14.33 -14.30
C GLU A 416 23.59 14.58 -12.85
N ASP A 417 22.81 14.01 -11.93
CA ASP A 417 23.20 13.86 -10.52
C ASP A 417 24.03 12.57 -10.38
N ALA A 418 25.35 12.71 -10.55
CA ALA A 418 26.30 11.61 -10.46
C ALA A 418 26.27 10.98 -9.05
N GLY A 419 25.71 9.77 -8.94
CA GLY A 419 25.35 9.15 -7.67
C GLY A 419 26.49 9.08 -6.65
N GLY A 420 26.39 9.92 -5.62
CA GLY A 420 27.32 10.04 -4.49
C GLY A 420 26.77 11.00 -3.43
N ASP A 421 27.58 11.29 -2.41
CA ASP A 421 27.28 12.31 -1.40
C ASP A 421 27.13 13.69 -2.06
N ILE A 422 26.20 14.52 -1.57
CA ILE A 422 26.09 15.92 -2.02
C ILE A 422 27.14 16.78 -1.29
N GLU A 423 27.91 17.56 -2.05
CA GLU A 423 28.80 18.56 -1.44
C GLU A 423 27.96 19.64 -0.74
N LEU A 424 28.40 20.03 0.46
CA LEU A 424 27.65 20.94 1.33
C LEU A 424 27.34 22.27 0.64
N GLU A 425 28.28 22.75 -0.17
CA GLU A 425 28.19 23.98 -0.93
C GLU A 425 27.07 23.91 -2.00
N ASP A 426 26.86 22.77 -2.68
CA ASP A 426 25.75 22.60 -3.65
C ASP A 426 24.40 22.57 -2.94
N LEU A 427 24.31 21.86 -1.81
CA LEU A 427 23.10 21.85 -0.98
C LEU A 427 22.75 23.27 -0.52
N MET A 428 23.75 24.04 -0.08
CA MET A 428 23.56 25.42 0.35
C MET A 428 23.19 26.34 -0.82
N GLU A 429 23.83 26.22 -1.98
CA GLU A 429 23.53 27.04 -3.17
C GLU A 429 22.08 26.84 -3.65
N ARG A 430 21.63 25.58 -3.74
CA ARG A 430 20.28 25.22 -4.22
C ARG A 430 19.16 25.67 -3.29
N LEU A 431 19.47 25.91 -2.01
CA LEU A 431 18.51 26.34 -1.00
C LEU A 431 18.66 27.82 -0.57
N ALA A 432 19.75 28.49 -0.94
CA ALA A 432 20.05 29.86 -0.49
C ALA A 432 18.95 30.88 -0.84
N GLY A 433 18.21 30.68 -1.93
CA GLY A 433 17.08 31.53 -2.31
C GLY A 433 15.82 31.38 -1.45
N TYR A 434 15.78 30.40 -0.53
CA TYR A 434 14.61 30.06 0.27
C TYR A 434 14.86 30.07 1.79
N VAL A 435 16.07 30.47 2.22
CA VAL A 435 16.49 30.50 3.63
C VAL A 435 16.76 31.94 4.04
N GLU A 436 15.93 32.48 4.94
CA GLU A 436 16.08 33.79 5.60
C GLU A 436 17.04 33.73 6.79
#